data_AF-A0AAW9NIX1-F1
#
_entry.id   AF-A0AAW9NIX1-F1
#
_cell.length_a   1.000
_cell.length_b   1.000
_cell.length_c   1.000
_cell.angle_alpha   90.00
_cell.angle_beta   90.00
_cell.angle_gamma   90.00
#
_symmetry.space_group_name_H-M   'P 1'
#
loop_
_entity.id
_entity.type
_entity.pdbx_description
1 polymer ?
#
loop_
_entity_poly.entity_id
_entity_poly.type
_entity_poly.pdbx_seq_one_letter_code
_entity_poly.pdbx_strand_id
1 'polypeptide(L)' 'MDIPEATYHYHIKQMHQEDPDKDWKTLILETFKKHEGRYGYRRIRAELIAQGYTINHKKVQRIM' A
#
# COMPACT_ATOMS: atom_id res chain seq x y z
N MET A 1 30.25 -12.94 -0.83
CA MET A 1 29.19 -12.61 0.14
C MET A 1 28.31 -13.84 0.26
N ASP A 2 28.58 -14.71 1.24
CA ASP A 2 27.75 -15.90 1.49
C ASP A 2 26.53 -15.48 2.30
N ILE A 3 25.38 -15.40 1.64
CA ILE A 3 24.10 -15.27 2.31
C ILE A 3 23.71 -16.68 2.79
N PRO A 4 23.42 -16.88 4.10
CA PRO A 4 22.99 -18.18 4.59
C PRO A 4 21.75 -18.70 3.83
N GLU A 5 21.72 -20.00 3.52
CA GLU A 5 20.66 -20.63 2.73
C GLU A 5 19.26 -20.41 3.36
N ALA A 6 19.17 -20.43 4.69
CA ALA A 6 17.96 -20.10 5.42
C ALA A 6 17.49 -18.65 5.18
N THR A 7 18.43 -17.70 5.12
CA THR A 7 18.15 -16.29 4.82
C THR A 7 17.69 -16.15 3.37
N TYR A 8 18.33 -16.85 2.43
CA TYR A 8 17.94 -16.87 1.03
C TYR A 8 16.49 -17.38 0.85
N HIS A 9 16.16 -18.55 1.40
CA HIS A 9 14.82 -19.11 1.29
C HIS A 9 13.76 -18.28 2.04
N TYR A 10 14.12 -17.62 3.15
CA TYR A 10 13.23 -16.69 3.85
C TYR A 10 12.82 -15.52 2.94
N HIS A 11 13.78 -14.89 2.27
CA HIS A 11 13.50 -13.78 1.36
C HIS A 11 12.72 -14.24 0.12
N ILE A 12 13.07 -15.37 -0.49
CA ILE A 12 12.34 -15.94 -1.62
C ILE A 12 10.88 -16.25 -1.25
N LYS A 13 10.63 -16.77 -0.04
CA LYS A 13 9.27 -17.05 0.45
C LYS A 13 8.46 -15.77 0.68
N GLN A 14 9.08 -14.69 1.15
CA GLN A 14 8.45 -13.39 1.32
C GLN A 14 8.17 -12.70 -0.03
N MET A 15 9.05 -12.85 -1.02
CA MET A 15 8.85 -12.30 -2.37
C MET A 15 7.69 -12.96 -3.13
N HIS A 16 7.43 -14.25 -2.87
CA HIS A 16 6.30 -14.97 -3.46
C HIS A 16 4.96 -14.74 -2.74
N GLN A 17 4.94 -14.03 -1.60
CA GLN A 17 3.68 -13.66 -0.97
C GLN A 17 3.03 -12.50 -1.73
N GLU A 18 1.75 -12.67 -2.04
CA GLU A 18 0.94 -11.59 -2.60
C GLU A 18 0.88 -10.43 -1.60
N ASP A 19 1.14 -9.22 -2.08
CA ASP A 19 1.06 -8.03 -1.24
C ASP A 19 -0.38 -7.82 -0.77
N PRO A 20 -0.68 -7.98 0.54
CA PRO A 20 -2.04 -7.87 1.05
C PRO A 20 -2.59 -6.45 0.91
N ASP A 21 -1.73 -5.47 0.62
CA ASP A 21 -2.10 -4.08 0.40
C ASP A 21 -2.17 -3.71 -1.08
N LYS A 22 -2.03 -4.67 -2.02
CA LYS A 22 -2.05 -4.41 -3.48
C LYS A 22 -3.31 -3.67 -3.94
N ASP A 23 -4.48 -4.07 -3.45
CA ASP A 23 -5.75 -3.42 -3.82
C ASP A 23 -5.80 -1.99 -3.29
N TRP A 24 -5.40 -1.80 -2.02
CA TRP A 24 -5.34 -0.48 -1.40
C TRP A 24 -4.31 0.44 -2.07
N LYS A 25 -3.15 -0.10 -2.44
CA LYS A 25 -2.12 0.62 -3.23
C LYS A 25 -2.70 1.12 -4.54
N THR A 26 -3.42 0.26 -5.25
CA THR A 26 -4.05 0.60 -6.53
C THR A 26 -5.06 1.72 -6.34
N LEU A 27 -5.99 1.57 -5.39
CA LEU A 27 -7.05 2.53 -5.11
C LEU A 27 -6.52 3.90 -4.63
N ILE A 28 -5.51 3.90 -3.75
CA ILE A 28 -4.85 5.11 -3.25
C ILE A 28 -4.12 5.80 -4.40
N LEU A 29 -3.39 5.05 -5.24
CA LEU A 29 -2.66 5.60 -6.38
C LEU A 29 -3.61 6.20 -7.43
N GLU A 30 -4.73 5.55 -7.72
CA GLU A 30 -5.76 6.07 -8.61
C GLU A 30 -6.37 7.36 -8.07
N THR A 31 -6.72 7.39 -6.79
CA THR A 31 -7.25 8.59 -6.14
C THR A 31 -6.21 9.72 -6.15
N PHE A 32 -4.95 9.41 -5.87
CA PHE A 32 -3.86 10.37 -5.90
C PHE A 32 -3.66 10.96 -7.30
N LYS A 33 -3.62 10.13 -8.35
CA LYS A 33 -3.50 10.55 -9.75
C LYS A 33 -4.70 11.36 -10.21
N LYS A 34 -5.92 10.96 -9.84
CA LYS A 34 -7.17 11.68 -10.15
C LYS A 34 -7.14 13.12 -9.64
N HIS A 35 -6.48 13.35 -8.50
CA HIS A 35 -6.32 14.67 -7.89
C HIS A 35 -4.96 15.32 -8.18
N GLU A 36 -4.30 14.92 -9.27
CA GLU A 36 -3.01 15.47 -9.74
C GLU A 36 -1.89 15.45 -8.68
N GLY A 37 -1.95 14.50 -7.75
CA GLY A 37 -0.99 14.38 -6.67
C GLY A 37 -1.07 15.47 -5.60
N ARG A 38 -2.10 16.33 -5.62
CA ARG A 38 -2.29 17.39 -4.62
C ARG A 38 -2.81 16.89 -3.28
N TYR A 39 -3.34 15.66 -3.26
CA TYR A 39 -3.99 15.11 -2.08
C TYR A 39 -2.99 14.34 -1.23
N GLY A 40 -2.77 14.82 0.00
CA GLY A 40 -2.06 14.06 1.03
C GLY A 40 -2.91 12.94 1.62
N TYR A 41 -2.30 12.07 2.43
CA TYR A 41 -2.93 10.86 2.99
C TYR A 41 -4.24 11.13 3.75
N ARG A 42 -4.37 12.30 4.40
CA ARG A 42 -5.60 12.72 5.08
C ARG A 42 -6.77 12.94 4.11
N ARG A 43 -6.50 13.60 2.98
CA ARG A 43 -7.51 13.86 1.94
C ARG A 43 -7.86 12.59 1.19
N ILE A 44 -6.88 11.75 0.87
CA ILE A 44 -7.12 10.44 0.28
C ILE A 44 -8.02 9.60 1.19
N ARG A 45 -7.74 9.52 2.50
CA ARG A 45 -8.63 8.82 3.43
C ARG A 45 -10.06 9.37 3.39
N ALA A 46 -10.23 10.69 3.37
CA ALA A 46 -11.55 11.31 3.33
C ALA A 46 -12.31 10.91 2.07
N GLU A 47 -11.64 10.91 0.92
CA GLU A 47 -12.20 10.45 -0.36
C GLU A 47 -12.59 8.97 -0.32
N LEU A 48 -11.72 8.12 0.24
CA LEU A 48 -11.98 6.68 0.38
C LEU A 48 -13.21 6.42 1.26
N ILE A 49 -13.36 7.17 2.35
CA ILE A 49 -14.56 7.09 3.21
C ILE A 49 -15.80 7.58 2.47
N ALA A 50 -15.70 8.65 1.69
CA ALA A 50 -16.80 9.16 0.88
C ALA A 50 -17.25 8.15 -0.20
N GLN A 51 -16.33 7.33 -0.70
CA GLN A 51 -16.61 6.22 -1.62
C GLN A 51 -17.15 4.96 -0.91
N GLY A 52 -17.27 4.97 0.43
CA GLY A 52 -17.78 3.85 1.23
C GLY A 52 -16.71 2.88 1.74
N TYR A 53 -15.43 3.15 1.51
CA TYR A 53 -14.34 2.31 2.01
C TYR A 53 -14.02 2.60 3.47
N THR A 54 -13.82 1.54 4.26
CA THR A 54 -13.34 1.65 5.64
C THR A 54 -11.85 1.37 5.69
N ILE A 55 -11.03 2.42 5.83
CA ILE A 55 -9.56 2.32 5.94
C ILE A 55 -9.01 3.18 7.08
N ASN A 56 -8.00 2.64 7.78
CA ASN A 56 -7.27 3.37 8.81
C ASN A 56 -6.33 4.41 8.19
N HIS A 57 -6.29 5.63 8.74
CA HIS A 57 -5.36 6.68 8.30
C HIS A 57 -3.89 6.24 8.36
N LYS A 58 -3.50 5.41 9.33
CA LYS A 58 -2.14 4.86 9.43
C LYS A 58 -1.81 3.95 8.25
N LYS A 59 -2.80 3.19 7.77
CA LYS A 59 -2.64 2.29 6.62
C LYS A 59 -2.47 3.10 5.34
N VAL A 60 -3.29 4.15 5.14
CA VAL A 60 -3.11 5.08 4.01
C VAL A 60 -1.73 5.75 4.05
N GLN A 61 -1.28 6.22 5.22
CA GLN A 61 0.03 6.85 5.39
C GLN A 61 1.22 5.90 5.16
N ARG A 62 1.05 4.59 5.39
CA ARG A 62 2.10 3.59 5.12
C ARG A 62 2.20 3.25 3.63
N ILE A 63 1.07 3.30 2.93
CA ILE A 63 0.94 2.89 1.53
C ILE A 63 1.29 4.02 0.57
N MET A 64 0.81 5.22 0.89
CA MET A 64 1.04 6.45 0.15
C MET A 64 2.45 6.96 0.39
#